data_AF-A0A2P2HWD8-F1
#
_entry.id   AF-A0A2P2HWD8-F1
#
_cell.length_a   1.000
_cell.length_b   1.000
_cell.length_c   1.000
_cell.angle_alpha   90.00
_cell.angle_beta   90.00
_cell.angle_gamma   90.00
#
_symmetry.space_group_name_H-M   'P 1'
#
loop_
_entity.id
_entity.type
_entity.pdbx_description
1 polymer ?
#
loop_
_entity_poly.entity_id
_entity_poly.type
_entity_poly.pdbx_seq_one_letter_code
_entity_poly.pdbx_strand_id
1 'polypeptide(L)'
;MASSTEFWLISAPGDKTPQQTWEKLNKATAVDNQLCVNFPFHIPDLKVGTLDQLVGLSDDLARLDTFVETVMRKTANYLGEVLEDQRDKLHENLLANQVSLSTYLTKFQWEMAKYPIKQSLRGIVDAIGQQASQIENELKSKAQTYNSLKSNLLNMERKQTGSLLTRNLGDLVKKTDFVQSSEYLVTLLVVVPKLLYPEWQDKYENLTDMVVPRSSRLIFEDTDHGLYTVTLFNKVVDEYKPHARENKFVVREFTYNEEELTAGKNELSKLINDKKKHFGPLVRWLKVNFSECFICWIHVKAIRVFVESVLRYGLPVNFQVVAMQPNRRSIKRLREVLSSLYAHLDSTAIAGQVDTMDIPGLGFNAGEYYPYVYFKLNIDPLSDHKP
;
A
#
# COMPACT_ATOMS: atom_id res chain seq x y z
N MET A 1 -17.49 -14.82 -11.92
CA MET A 1 -16.80 -15.78 -11.04
C MET A 1 -15.39 -15.26 -10.84
N ALA A 2 -14.96 -15.00 -9.61
CA ALA A 2 -13.59 -14.58 -9.35
C ALA A 2 -12.64 -15.70 -9.83
N SER A 3 -11.77 -15.38 -10.79
CA SER A 3 -10.67 -16.25 -11.20
C SER A 3 -9.86 -16.65 -9.96
N SER A 4 -9.51 -17.93 -9.84
CA SER A 4 -8.68 -18.39 -8.71
C SER A 4 -7.32 -17.68 -8.77
N THR A 5 -6.92 -17.04 -7.68
CA THR A 5 -5.63 -16.35 -7.55
C THR A 5 -4.50 -17.26 -7.09
N GLU A 6 -4.82 -18.53 -6.79
CA GLU A 6 -3.84 -19.55 -6.41
C GLU A 6 -3.34 -20.30 -7.64
N PHE A 7 -2.01 -20.31 -7.79
CA PHE A 7 -1.27 -21.06 -8.81
C PHE A 7 -0.18 -21.89 -8.14
N TRP A 8 0.13 -23.05 -8.71
CA TRP A 8 1.24 -23.89 -8.30
C TRP A 8 2.26 -23.92 -9.45
N LEU A 9 3.51 -23.59 -9.17
CA LEU A 9 4.62 -23.91 -10.07
C LEU A 9 5.14 -25.29 -9.70
N ILE A 10 5.02 -26.23 -10.63
CA ILE A 10 5.52 -27.59 -10.47
C ILE A 10 6.60 -27.82 -11.53
N SER A 11 7.70 -28.46 -11.13
CA SER A 11 8.71 -28.95 -12.07
C SER A 11 8.93 -30.43 -11.86
N ALA A 12 9.00 -31.18 -12.95
CA ALA A 12 9.26 -32.62 -12.98
C ALA A 12 10.37 -32.92 -14.00
N PRO A 13 11.19 -33.96 -13.79
CA PRO A 13 12.24 -34.32 -14.73
C PRO A 13 11.64 -34.67 -16.10
N GLY A 14 12.38 -34.35 -17.17
CA GLY A 14 12.02 -34.76 -18.51
C GLY A 14 12.21 -36.26 -18.65
N ASP A 15 11.15 -37.04 -18.92
CA ASP A 15 11.23 -38.50 -19.07
C ASP A 15 12.26 -38.85 -20.19
N LYS A 16 11.87 -38.73 -21.47
CA LYS A 16 12.83 -38.67 -22.59
C LYS A 16 12.99 -37.26 -23.13
N THR A 17 11.93 -36.45 -23.05
CA THR A 17 11.91 -35.04 -23.39
C THR A 17 11.00 -34.29 -22.41
N PRO A 18 11.22 -32.98 -22.17
CA PRO A 18 10.32 -32.16 -21.36
C PRO A 18 8.87 -32.19 -21.87
N GLN A 19 8.69 -32.27 -23.19
CA GLN A 19 7.38 -32.35 -23.84
C GLN A 19 6.60 -33.60 -23.46
N GLN A 20 7.24 -34.76 -23.33
CA GLN A 20 6.57 -35.98 -22.88
C GLN A 20 6.11 -35.85 -21.43
N THR A 21 6.94 -35.24 -20.57
CA THR A 21 6.55 -34.93 -19.19
C THR A 21 5.36 -33.98 -19.13
N TRP A 22 5.32 -32.95 -20.00
CA TRP A 22 4.15 -32.06 -20.14
C TRP A 22 2.89 -32.85 -20.51
N GLU A 23 2.93 -33.67 -21.56
CA GLU A 23 1.78 -34.42 -22.05
C GLU A 23 1.26 -35.40 -20.99
N LYS A 24 2.15 -36.10 -20.32
CA LYS A 24 1.83 -37.05 -19.24
C LYS A 24 1.20 -36.35 -18.04
N LEU A 25 1.79 -35.26 -17.55
CA LEU A 25 1.24 -34.46 -16.45
C LEU A 25 -0.11 -33.87 -16.82
N ASN A 26 -0.21 -33.26 -18.01
CA ASN A 26 -1.41 -32.60 -18.47
C ASN A 26 -2.57 -33.59 -18.68
N LYS A 27 -2.26 -34.76 -19.25
CA LYS A 27 -3.23 -35.85 -19.38
C LYS A 27 -3.76 -36.30 -18.02
N ALA A 28 -2.87 -36.60 -17.08
CA ALA A 28 -3.26 -37.11 -15.77
C ALA A 28 -4.05 -36.09 -14.93
N THR A 29 -3.70 -34.81 -15.00
CA THR A 29 -4.25 -33.78 -14.09
C THR A 29 -5.41 -32.99 -14.68
N ALA A 30 -5.30 -32.52 -15.93
CA ALA A 30 -6.27 -31.62 -16.54
C ALA A 30 -7.23 -32.35 -17.50
N VAL A 31 -6.76 -33.32 -18.29
CA VAL A 31 -7.59 -33.98 -19.30
C VAL A 31 -8.45 -35.10 -18.69
N ASP A 32 -7.81 -36.10 -18.09
CA ASP A 32 -8.49 -37.32 -17.62
C ASP A 32 -9.29 -37.06 -16.35
N ASN A 33 -8.79 -36.20 -15.45
CA ASN A 33 -9.40 -35.96 -14.13
C ASN A 33 -9.97 -34.54 -13.94
N GLN A 34 -9.71 -33.59 -14.85
CA GLN A 34 -10.22 -32.20 -14.78
C GLN A 34 -10.00 -31.51 -13.42
N LEU A 35 -8.84 -31.73 -12.81
CA LEU A 35 -8.53 -31.27 -11.45
C LEU A 35 -7.92 -29.85 -11.42
N CYS A 36 -7.37 -29.41 -12.54
CA CYS A 36 -6.70 -28.12 -12.70
C CYS A 36 -6.71 -27.67 -14.16
N VAL A 37 -6.25 -26.44 -14.40
CA VAL A 37 -5.83 -25.95 -15.72
C VAL A 37 -4.32 -25.80 -15.71
N ASN A 38 -3.65 -26.32 -16.73
CA ASN A 38 -2.19 -26.24 -16.86
C ASN A 38 -1.78 -25.25 -17.94
N PHE A 39 -0.71 -24.51 -17.68
CA PHE A 39 -0.11 -23.56 -18.59
C PHE A 39 1.40 -23.86 -18.73
N PRO A 40 1.95 -23.87 -19.95
CA PRO A 40 3.38 -23.96 -20.15
C PRO A 40 4.09 -22.80 -19.45
N PHE A 41 5.12 -23.09 -18.66
CA PHE A 41 5.96 -22.07 -18.02
C PHE A 41 7.39 -22.23 -18.52
N HIS A 42 7.72 -21.50 -19.59
CA HIS A 42 9.01 -21.67 -20.25
C HIS A 42 10.11 -20.91 -19.51
N ILE A 43 11.09 -21.65 -19.02
CA ILE A 43 12.34 -21.12 -18.45
C ILE A 43 13.45 -21.43 -19.47
N PRO A 44 14.22 -20.43 -19.92
CA PRO A 44 15.31 -20.67 -20.85
C PRO A 44 16.49 -21.37 -20.17
N ASP A 45 17.45 -21.81 -20.97
CA ASP A 45 18.70 -22.38 -20.46
C ASP A 45 19.55 -21.30 -19.78
N LEU A 46 19.40 -21.19 -18.46
CA LEU A 46 20.19 -20.29 -17.64
C LEU A 46 21.55 -20.90 -17.34
N LYS A 47 22.58 -20.05 -17.20
CA LYS A 47 23.94 -20.49 -16.93
C LYS A 47 24.04 -21.17 -15.55
N VAL A 48 24.20 -22.50 -15.56
CA VAL A 48 24.42 -23.30 -14.36
C VAL A 48 25.82 -23.02 -13.79
N GLY A 49 25.90 -22.72 -12.49
CA GLY A 49 27.14 -22.55 -11.75
C GLY A 49 27.68 -23.87 -11.18
N THR A 50 28.50 -23.81 -10.14
CA THR A 50 28.87 -25.00 -9.36
C THR A 50 27.73 -25.43 -8.44
N LEU A 51 27.73 -26.70 -8.00
CA LEU A 51 26.73 -27.19 -7.04
C LEU A 51 26.70 -26.34 -5.76
N ASP A 52 27.88 -26.02 -5.21
CA ASP A 52 28.05 -25.16 -4.04
C ASP A 52 27.39 -23.77 -4.23
N GLN A 53 27.58 -23.16 -5.40
CA GLN A 53 26.92 -21.89 -5.74
C GLN A 53 25.40 -22.01 -5.80
N LEU A 54 24.87 -23.12 -6.32
CA LEU A 54 23.43 -23.35 -6.40
C LEU A 54 22.80 -23.56 -5.02
N VAL A 55 23.48 -24.29 -4.12
CA VAL A 55 23.03 -24.48 -2.74
C VAL A 55 22.96 -23.13 -2.02
N GLY A 56 24.03 -22.33 -2.06
CA GLY A 56 24.02 -20.99 -1.47
C GLY A 56 22.98 -20.06 -2.10
N LEU A 57 22.77 -20.16 -3.42
CA LEU A 57 21.76 -19.35 -4.11
C LEU A 57 20.32 -19.74 -3.74
N SER A 58 20.05 -21.01 -3.39
CA SER A 58 18.72 -21.48 -2.98
C SER A 58 18.21 -20.72 -1.75
N ASP A 59 19.04 -20.57 -0.73
CA ASP A 59 18.70 -19.84 0.50
C ASP A 59 18.50 -18.34 0.24
N ASP A 60 19.39 -17.75 -0.57
CA ASP A 60 19.31 -16.35 -0.97
C ASP A 60 18.03 -16.05 -1.76
N LEU A 61 17.65 -16.95 -2.67
CA LEU A 61 16.42 -16.84 -3.45
C LEU A 61 15.18 -16.94 -2.58
N ALA A 62 15.18 -17.78 -1.53
CA ALA A 62 14.04 -17.88 -0.61
C ALA A 62 13.81 -16.57 0.15
N ARG A 63 14.90 -15.92 0.59
CA ARG A 63 14.86 -14.59 1.21
C ARG A 63 14.42 -13.52 0.22
N LEU A 64 15.00 -13.52 -0.98
CA LEU A 64 14.68 -12.55 -2.02
C LEU A 64 13.21 -12.66 -2.46
N ASP A 65 12.69 -13.87 -2.62
CA ASP A 65 11.30 -14.11 -2.98
C ASP A 65 10.33 -13.47 -1.98
N THR A 66 10.52 -13.75 -0.69
CA THR A 66 9.72 -13.16 0.40
C THR A 66 9.83 -11.63 0.41
N PHE A 67 11.05 -11.11 0.21
CA PHE A 67 11.29 -9.67 0.17
C PHE A 67 10.57 -8.99 -1.00
N VAL A 68 10.76 -9.48 -2.23
CA VAL A 68 10.15 -8.91 -3.44
C VAL A 68 8.62 -8.98 -3.35
N GLU A 69 8.06 -10.09 -2.86
CA GLU A 69 6.63 -10.22 -2.61
C GLU A 69 6.14 -9.16 -1.61
N THR A 70 6.88 -8.95 -0.52
CA THR A 70 6.55 -7.93 0.49
C THR A 70 6.55 -6.53 -0.10
N VAL A 71 7.55 -6.17 -0.92
CA VAL A 71 7.59 -4.86 -1.59
C VAL A 71 6.43 -4.71 -2.56
N MET A 72 6.11 -5.75 -3.34
CA MET A 72 4.97 -5.77 -4.26
C MET A 72 3.65 -5.50 -3.53
N ARG A 73 3.39 -6.23 -2.42
CA ARG A 73 2.18 -6.08 -1.60
C ARG A 73 2.11 -4.70 -0.94
N LYS A 74 3.21 -4.19 -0.38
CA LYS A 74 3.28 -2.82 0.18
C LYS A 74 2.91 -1.78 -0.89
N THR A 75 3.43 -1.93 -2.10
CA THR A 75 3.15 -1.02 -3.22
C THR A 75 1.67 -1.06 -3.61
N ALA A 76 1.07 -2.25 -3.70
CA ALA A 76 -0.35 -2.41 -4.01
C ALA A 76 -1.26 -1.81 -2.92
N ASN A 77 -0.97 -2.10 -1.65
CA ASN A 77 -1.72 -1.56 -0.52
C ASN A 77 -1.65 -0.04 -0.46
N TYR A 78 -0.45 0.53 -0.64
CA TYR A 78 -0.28 1.98 -0.63
C TYR A 78 -0.99 2.66 -1.81
N LEU A 79 -1.01 2.04 -3.00
CA LEU A 79 -1.85 2.51 -4.10
C LEU A 79 -3.34 2.56 -3.69
N GLY A 80 -3.82 1.54 -2.99
CA GLY A 80 -5.18 1.52 -2.45
C GLY A 80 -5.46 2.59 -1.40
N GLU A 81 -4.46 3.03 -0.65
CA GLU A 81 -4.57 4.15 0.30
C GLU A 81 -4.59 5.51 -0.41
N VAL A 82 -3.74 5.68 -1.43
CA VAL A 82 -3.63 6.93 -2.21
C VAL A 82 -4.89 7.19 -3.02
N LEU A 83 -5.53 6.14 -3.56
CA LEU A 83 -6.75 6.29 -4.36
C LEU A 83 -7.95 6.83 -3.57
N GLU A 84 -7.94 6.78 -2.23
CA GLU A 84 -9.00 7.31 -1.35
C GLU A 84 -10.41 6.93 -1.86
N ASP A 85 -11.16 7.91 -2.39
CA ASP A 85 -12.53 7.75 -2.90
C ASP A 85 -12.62 6.88 -4.17
N GLN A 86 -11.50 6.60 -4.83
CA GLN A 86 -11.39 5.78 -6.04
C GLN A 86 -10.81 4.39 -5.77
N ARG A 87 -10.88 3.91 -4.52
CA ARG A 87 -10.35 2.60 -4.12
C ARG A 87 -11.03 1.44 -4.86
N ASP A 88 -12.27 1.61 -5.31
CA ASP A 88 -12.99 0.66 -6.17
C ASP A 88 -12.22 0.34 -7.46
N LYS A 89 -11.44 1.29 -7.98
CA LYS A 89 -10.61 1.12 -9.19
C LYS A 89 -9.27 0.43 -8.92
N LEU A 90 -8.94 0.08 -7.67
CA LEU A 90 -7.63 -0.46 -7.32
C LEU A 90 -7.25 -1.67 -8.17
N HIS A 91 -8.14 -2.65 -8.30
CA HIS A 91 -7.88 -3.86 -9.08
C HIS A 91 -7.57 -3.57 -10.56
N GLU A 92 -8.20 -2.55 -11.16
CA GLU A 92 -7.94 -2.14 -12.55
C GLU A 92 -6.56 -1.49 -12.73
N ASN A 93 -5.98 -1.00 -11.63
CA ASN A 93 -4.67 -0.38 -11.62
C ASN A 93 -3.53 -1.36 -11.34
N LEU A 94 -3.83 -2.54 -10.78
CA LEU A 94 -2.86 -3.58 -10.43
C LEU A 94 -2.64 -4.54 -11.61
N LEU A 95 -1.88 -4.05 -12.59
CA LEU A 95 -1.54 -4.79 -13.81
C LEU A 95 -0.04 -5.06 -13.89
N ALA A 96 0.35 -6.12 -14.60
CA ALA A 96 1.73 -6.43 -14.93
C ALA A 96 1.91 -6.32 -16.45
N ASN A 97 2.83 -5.45 -16.92
CA ASN A 97 2.99 -5.13 -18.35
C ASN A 97 1.65 -4.84 -19.05
N GLN A 98 0.80 -4.04 -18.40
CA GLN A 98 -0.52 -3.64 -18.91
C GLN A 98 -1.54 -4.78 -19.09
N VAL A 99 -1.24 -6.00 -18.63
CA VAL A 99 -2.18 -7.13 -18.61
C VAL A 99 -2.49 -7.55 -17.18
N SER A 100 -3.59 -8.29 -16.99
CA SER A 100 -3.93 -8.86 -15.68
C SER A 100 -2.80 -9.78 -15.19
N LEU A 101 -2.61 -9.86 -13.87
CA LEU A 101 -1.60 -10.73 -13.24
C LEU A 101 -1.71 -12.19 -13.65
N SER A 102 -2.94 -12.70 -13.76
CA SER A 102 -3.21 -14.07 -14.23
C SER A 102 -2.81 -14.26 -15.69
N THR A 103 -3.11 -13.30 -16.57
CA THR A 103 -2.68 -13.37 -17.98
C THR A 103 -1.16 -13.32 -18.10
N TYR A 104 -0.48 -12.48 -17.31
CA TYR A 104 0.98 -12.43 -17.29
C TYR A 104 1.59 -13.77 -16.89
N LEU A 105 1.11 -14.37 -15.78
CA LEU A 105 1.63 -15.65 -15.29
C LEU A 105 1.38 -16.81 -16.25
N THR A 106 0.18 -16.88 -16.84
CA THR A 106 -0.23 -17.98 -17.75
C THR A 106 0.40 -17.88 -19.14
N LYS A 107 0.94 -16.72 -19.51
CA LYS A 107 1.68 -16.48 -20.76
C LYS A 107 3.11 -16.03 -20.48
N PHE A 108 3.68 -16.47 -19.36
CA PHE A 108 5.00 -16.05 -18.93
C PHE A 108 6.04 -16.30 -20.02
N GLN A 109 6.85 -15.28 -20.28
CA GLN A 109 8.05 -15.36 -21.09
C GLN A 109 9.17 -14.68 -20.34
N TRP A 110 10.35 -15.28 -20.40
CA TRP A 110 11.53 -14.72 -19.77
C TRP A 110 11.94 -13.40 -20.43
N GLU A 111 12.08 -12.33 -19.64
CA GLU A 111 12.46 -11.01 -20.13
C GLU A 111 13.98 -10.93 -20.40
N MET A 112 14.43 -11.50 -21.53
CA MET A 112 15.85 -11.57 -21.89
C MET A 112 16.55 -10.21 -21.97
N ALA A 113 15.81 -9.13 -22.25
CA ALA A 113 16.34 -7.77 -22.28
C ALA A 113 16.70 -7.25 -20.89
N LYS A 114 15.94 -7.64 -19.86
CA LYS A 114 16.20 -7.26 -18.46
C LYS A 114 17.12 -8.25 -17.75
N TYR A 115 16.97 -9.53 -18.05
CA TYR A 115 17.70 -10.63 -17.41
C TYR A 115 18.38 -11.50 -18.47
N PRO A 116 19.55 -11.10 -19.02
CA PRO A 116 20.21 -11.83 -20.09
C PRO A 116 20.64 -13.24 -19.66
N ILE A 117 20.27 -14.27 -20.43
CA ILE A 117 20.57 -15.69 -20.12
C ILE A 117 22.08 -16.00 -20.07
N LYS A 118 22.92 -15.15 -20.68
CA LYS A 118 24.39 -15.26 -20.65
C LYS A 118 25.01 -14.79 -19.34
N GLN A 119 24.27 -14.00 -18.54
CA GLN A 119 24.71 -13.54 -17.23
C GLN A 119 24.70 -14.72 -16.24
N SER A 120 25.54 -14.65 -15.21
CA SER A 120 25.46 -15.63 -14.12
C SER A 120 24.12 -15.52 -13.39
N LEU A 121 23.60 -16.64 -12.90
CA LEU A 121 22.40 -16.66 -12.06
C LEU A 121 22.52 -15.68 -10.88
N ARG A 122 23.69 -15.66 -10.22
CA ARG A 122 23.94 -14.73 -9.12
C ARG A 122 23.79 -13.27 -9.54
N GLY A 123 24.35 -12.88 -10.69
CA GLY A 123 24.23 -11.51 -11.19
C GLY A 123 22.79 -11.10 -11.51
N ILE A 124 21.97 -12.02 -12.02
CA ILE A 124 20.54 -11.77 -12.27
C ILE A 124 19.80 -11.58 -10.93
N VAL A 125 20.05 -12.46 -9.95
CA VAL A 125 19.44 -12.41 -8.62
C VAL A 125 19.80 -11.12 -7.88
N ASP A 126 21.08 -10.73 -7.91
CA ASP A 126 21.53 -9.48 -7.28
C ASP A 126 20.91 -8.25 -7.97
N ALA A 127 20.77 -8.26 -9.30
CA ALA A 127 20.11 -7.18 -10.04
C ALA A 127 18.62 -7.04 -9.67
N ILE A 128 17.89 -8.16 -9.55
CA ILE A 128 16.50 -8.14 -9.10
C ILE A 128 16.40 -7.61 -7.66
N GLY A 129 17.29 -8.06 -6.77
CA GLY A 129 17.35 -7.59 -5.38
C GLY A 129 17.62 -6.10 -5.26
N GLN A 130 18.54 -5.57 -6.06
CA GLN A 130 18.83 -4.13 -6.13
C GLN A 130 17.62 -3.34 -6.64
N GLN A 131 16.97 -3.81 -7.71
CA GLN A 131 15.76 -3.16 -8.24
C GLN A 131 14.63 -3.11 -7.21
N ALA A 132 14.34 -4.23 -6.53
CA ALA A 132 13.30 -4.28 -5.50
C ALA A 132 13.63 -3.39 -4.30
N SER A 133 14.90 -3.32 -3.89
CA SER A 133 15.37 -2.43 -2.81
C SER A 133 15.24 -0.95 -3.18
N GLN A 134 15.56 -0.59 -4.42
CA GLN A 134 15.36 0.78 -4.93
C GLN A 134 13.89 1.17 -4.89
N ILE A 135 12.99 0.28 -5.37
CA ILE A 135 11.55 0.51 -5.33
C ILE A 135 11.06 0.71 -3.89
N GLU A 136 11.51 -0.13 -2.95
CA GLU A 136 11.10 0.00 -1.54
C GLU A 136 11.52 1.34 -0.93
N ASN A 137 12.76 1.78 -1.20
CA ASN A 137 13.28 3.04 -0.67
C ASN A 137 12.58 4.26 -1.28
N GLU A 138 12.34 4.25 -2.59
CA GLU A 138 11.58 5.30 -3.27
C GLU A 138 10.12 5.34 -2.80
N LEU A 139 9.50 4.18 -2.58
CA LEU A 139 8.14 4.08 -2.02
C LEU A 139 8.08 4.75 -0.65
N LYS A 140 9.00 4.41 0.26
CA LYS A 140 9.08 5.02 1.61
C LYS A 140 9.19 6.55 1.54
N SER A 141 10.10 7.05 0.70
CA SER A 141 10.33 8.50 0.53
C SER A 141 9.10 9.20 -0.03
N LYS A 142 8.52 8.71 -1.13
CA LYS A 142 7.32 9.29 -1.75
C LYS A 142 6.11 9.23 -0.83
N ALA A 143 5.94 8.12 -0.11
CA ALA A 143 4.87 7.95 0.85
C ALA A 143 4.97 8.95 2.00
N GLN A 144 6.17 9.14 2.55
CA GLN A 144 6.40 10.13 3.61
C GLN A 144 6.05 11.55 3.15
N THR A 145 6.49 11.96 1.95
CA THR A 145 6.17 13.29 1.39
C THR A 145 4.66 13.47 1.20
N TYR A 146 3.98 12.50 0.59
CA TYR A 146 2.54 12.59 0.32
C TYR A 146 1.70 12.55 1.61
N ASN A 147 2.05 11.68 2.56
CA ASN A 147 1.36 11.55 3.83
C ASN A 147 1.56 12.77 4.74
N SER A 148 2.74 13.40 4.69
CA SER A 148 2.99 14.67 5.38
C SER A 148 2.10 15.79 4.81
N LEU A 149 2.01 15.90 3.48
CA LEU A 149 1.13 16.86 2.81
C LEU A 149 -0.35 16.65 3.16
N LYS A 150 -0.81 15.39 3.16
CA LYS A 150 -2.17 15.01 3.56
C LYS A 150 -2.45 15.35 5.03
N SER A 151 -1.53 15.04 5.93
CA SER A 151 -1.66 15.35 7.37
C SER A 151 -1.70 16.86 7.62
N ASN A 152 -0.85 17.63 6.94
CA ASN A 152 -0.84 19.09 7.06
C ASN A 152 -2.15 19.70 6.57
N LEU A 153 -2.66 19.23 5.43
CA LEU A 153 -3.95 19.67 4.89
C LEU A 153 -5.09 19.36 5.85
N LEU A 154 -5.18 18.12 6.35
CA LEU A 154 -6.23 17.72 7.30
C LEU A 154 -6.18 18.55 8.60
N ASN A 155 -4.98 18.86 9.09
CA ASN A 155 -4.81 19.70 10.27
C ASN A 155 -5.29 21.15 10.03
N MET A 156 -5.07 21.69 8.83
CA MET A 156 -5.57 23.02 8.46
C MET A 156 -7.10 23.01 8.28
N GLU A 157 -7.64 21.99 7.62
CA GLU A 157 -9.09 21.84 7.43
C GLU A 157 -9.81 21.72 8.78
N ARG A 158 -9.30 20.91 9.72
CA ARG A 158 -9.86 20.80 11.08
C ARG A 158 -9.84 22.11 11.85
N LYS A 159 -8.84 22.97 11.63
CA LYS A 159 -8.81 24.30 12.25
C LYS A 159 -9.88 25.23 11.69
N GLN A 160 -10.35 24.99 10.45
CA GLN A 160 -11.45 25.76 9.85
C GLN A 160 -12.82 25.18 10.20
N THR A 161 -12.93 23.85 10.33
CA THR A 161 -14.19 23.16 10.58
C THR A 161 -14.30 22.73 12.04
N GLY A 162 -15.13 23.43 12.83
CA GLY A 162 -15.39 23.12 14.24
C GLY A 162 -16.43 24.05 14.84
N SER A 163 -16.77 23.86 16.12
CA SER A 163 -17.62 24.79 16.87
C SER A 163 -16.97 26.17 16.92
N LEU A 164 -17.78 27.24 16.95
CA LEU A 164 -17.33 28.62 17.16
C LEU A 164 -16.38 28.80 18.36
N LEU A 165 -16.46 27.91 19.36
CA LEU A 165 -15.57 27.89 20.53
C LEU A 165 -14.11 27.54 20.22
N THR A 166 -13.83 26.83 19.13
CA THR A 166 -12.49 26.28 18.85
C THR A 166 -12.00 26.56 17.43
N ARG A 167 -12.90 26.72 16.45
CA ARG A 167 -12.53 26.99 15.05
C ARG A 167 -11.82 28.34 14.88
N ASN A 168 -11.04 28.44 13.81
CA ASN A 168 -10.55 29.72 13.31
C ASN A 168 -11.76 30.59 12.89
N LEU A 169 -11.76 31.86 13.30
CA LEU A 169 -12.84 32.82 13.04
C LEU A 169 -12.54 33.71 11.82
N GLY A 170 -11.33 33.65 11.30
CA GLY A 170 -10.83 34.53 10.25
C GLY A 170 -11.54 34.43 8.91
N ASP A 171 -12.20 33.31 8.64
CA ASP A 171 -13.06 33.14 7.46
C ASP A 171 -14.51 33.58 7.70
N LEU A 172 -14.91 33.83 8.95
CA LEU A 172 -16.24 34.28 9.34
C LEU A 172 -16.37 35.80 9.45
N VAL A 173 -15.28 36.48 9.77
CA VAL A 173 -15.29 37.91 10.08
C VAL A 173 -14.78 38.76 8.91
N LYS A 174 -15.22 40.01 8.86
CA LYS A 174 -14.84 40.99 7.85
C LYS A 174 -14.19 42.21 8.49
N LYS A 175 -13.42 42.96 7.71
CA LYS A 175 -12.79 44.23 8.14
C LYS A 175 -13.80 45.23 8.72
N THR A 176 -15.03 45.21 8.22
CA THR A 176 -16.13 46.10 8.66
C THR A 176 -16.70 45.73 10.02
N ASP A 177 -16.41 44.53 10.53
CA ASP A 177 -16.92 44.06 11.81
C ASP A 177 -16.08 44.57 13.00
N PHE A 178 -14.94 45.21 12.73
CA PHE A 178 -14.02 45.73 13.75
C PHE A 178 -13.86 47.25 13.62
N VAL A 179 -13.71 47.93 14.76
CA VAL A 179 -13.23 49.31 14.81
C VAL A 179 -11.76 49.33 14.35
N GLN A 180 -11.47 50.16 13.34
CA GLN A 180 -10.14 50.25 12.74
C GLN A 180 -9.33 51.38 13.38
N SER A 181 -8.02 51.15 13.55
CA SER A 181 -7.03 52.17 13.91
C SER A 181 -7.41 53.04 15.12
N SER A 182 -8.07 52.47 16.12
CA SER A 182 -8.38 53.15 17.37
C SER A 182 -7.34 52.82 18.44
N GLU A 183 -6.84 53.85 19.11
CA GLU A 183 -5.94 53.70 20.27
C GLU A 183 -6.71 53.27 21.52
N TYR A 184 -8.00 53.63 21.61
CA TYR A 184 -8.79 53.49 22.82
C TYR A 184 -9.87 52.43 22.75
N LEU A 185 -10.39 52.12 21.56
CA LEU A 185 -11.47 51.16 21.37
C LEU A 185 -10.97 49.86 20.74
N VAL A 186 -11.59 48.76 21.12
CA VAL A 186 -11.38 47.45 20.53
C VAL A 186 -12.72 46.75 20.35
N THR A 187 -12.82 45.95 19.29
CA THR A 187 -13.95 45.06 19.06
C THR A 187 -13.56 43.64 19.41
N LEU A 188 -14.25 43.05 20.38
CA LEU A 188 -14.10 41.65 20.76
C LEU A 188 -15.10 40.77 20.02
N LEU A 189 -14.73 39.51 19.84
CA LEU A 189 -15.63 38.45 19.36
C LEU A 189 -16.10 37.61 20.54
N VAL A 190 -17.40 37.36 20.64
CA VAL A 190 -18.02 36.64 21.75
C VAL A 190 -18.89 35.53 21.22
N VAL A 191 -18.66 34.31 21.70
CA VAL A 191 -19.46 33.14 21.39
C VAL A 191 -20.52 33.00 22.46
N VAL A 192 -21.78 33.04 22.03
CA VAL A 192 -22.97 33.01 22.88
C VAL A 192 -23.78 31.76 22.54
N PRO A 193 -24.17 30.92 23.51
CA PRO A 193 -25.11 29.83 23.25
C PRO A 193 -26.46 30.35 22.75
N LYS A 194 -27.09 29.68 21.77
CA LYS A 194 -28.38 30.10 21.20
C LYS A 194 -29.46 30.36 22.24
N LEU A 195 -29.52 29.51 23.26
CA LEU A 195 -30.47 29.62 24.36
C LEU A 195 -30.31 30.93 25.17
N LEU A 196 -29.15 31.58 25.09
CA LEU A 196 -28.80 32.77 25.86
C LEU A 196 -28.73 34.05 25.01
N TYR A 197 -29.22 34.03 23.75
CA TYR A 197 -29.26 35.24 22.92
C TYR A 197 -30.04 36.40 23.54
N PRO A 198 -31.24 36.19 24.13
CA PRO A 198 -31.95 37.30 24.78
C PRO A 198 -31.13 37.88 25.95
N GLU A 199 -30.55 37.00 26.77
CA GLU A 199 -29.73 37.40 27.91
C GLU A 199 -28.46 38.15 27.49
N TRP A 200 -27.85 37.78 26.37
CA TRP A 200 -26.74 38.54 25.78
C TRP A 200 -27.16 39.96 25.42
N GLN A 201 -28.28 40.13 24.70
CA GLN A 201 -28.77 41.46 24.30
C GLN A 201 -29.09 42.36 25.50
N ASP A 202 -29.62 41.79 26.58
CA ASP A 202 -29.97 42.54 27.79
C ASP A 202 -28.75 42.92 28.64
N LYS A 203 -27.70 42.08 28.64
CA LYS A 203 -26.59 42.21 29.59
C LYS A 203 -25.30 42.80 29.03
N TYR A 204 -25.00 42.60 27.73
CA TYR A 204 -23.63 42.83 27.22
C TYR A 204 -23.11 44.26 27.42
N GLU A 205 -24.01 45.26 27.44
CA GLU A 205 -23.69 46.68 27.65
C GLU A 205 -23.31 47.01 29.10
N ASN A 206 -23.75 46.18 30.05
CA ASN A 206 -23.62 46.42 31.50
C ASN A 206 -22.69 45.41 32.18
N LEU A 207 -21.94 44.60 31.41
CA LEU A 207 -20.97 43.66 31.98
C LEU A 207 -19.76 44.39 32.61
N THR A 208 -19.38 45.54 32.07
CA THR A 208 -18.41 46.48 32.63
C THR A 208 -18.79 47.90 32.25
N ASP A 209 -18.20 48.90 32.93
CA ASP A 209 -18.21 50.27 32.43
C ASP A 209 -17.46 50.36 31.09
N MET A 210 -17.69 51.45 30.34
CA MET A 210 -16.99 51.74 29.07
C MET A 210 -17.22 50.72 27.94
N VAL A 211 -18.37 50.04 27.92
CA VAL A 211 -18.88 49.33 26.74
C VAL A 211 -19.62 50.32 25.85
N VAL A 212 -19.44 50.23 24.53
CA VAL A 212 -20.15 51.09 23.57
C VAL A 212 -21.56 50.53 23.37
N PRO A 213 -22.64 51.29 23.71
CA PRO A 213 -24.00 50.80 23.54
C PRO A 213 -24.35 50.58 22.07
N ARG A 214 -25.23 49.61 21.80
CA ARG A 214 -25.67 49.16 20.47
C ARG A 214 -24.53 48.74 19.55
N SER A 215 -23.39 48.31 20.10
CA SER A 215 -22.22 47.87 19.33
C SER A 215 -22.23 46.38 19.01
N SER A 216 -23.11 45.59 19.63
CA SER A 216 -23.15 44.15 19.39
C SER A 216 -23.91 43.79 18.11
N ARG A 217 -23.33 42.87 17.33
CA ARG A 217 -23.92 42.35 16.10
C ARG A 217 -23.60 40.87 15.94
N LEU A 218 -24.59 40.07 15.52
CA LEU A 218 -24.38 38.68 15.13
C LEU A 218 -23.65 38.62 13.77
N ILE A 219 -22.50 37.96 13.74
CA ILE A 219 -21.66 37.80 12.55
C ILE A 219 -21.91 36.45 11.87
N PHE A 220 -21.99 35.38 12.66
CA PHE A 220 -22.18 34.02 12.19
C PHE A 220 -22.90 33.20 13.24
N GLU A 221 -23.66 32.19 12.80
CA GLU A 221 -24.39 31.27 13.67
C GLU A 221 -24.09 29.83 13.25
N ASP A 222 -23.66 28.99 14.19
CA ASP A 222 -23.53 27.54 13.99
C ASP A 222 -24.76 26.80 14.56
N THR A 223 -24.69 25.48 14.75
CA THR A 223 -25.83 24.71 15.27
C THR A 223 -26.26 25.16 16.67
N ASP A 224 -25.32 25.52 17.54
CA ASP A 224 -25.52 25.69 18.98
C ASP A 224 -25.18 27.09 19.50
N HIS A 225 -24.39 27.87 18.75
CA HIS A 225 -23.82 29.14 19.17
C HIS A 225 -23.94 30.24 18.11
N GLY A 226 -23.89 31.49 18.56
CA GLY A 226 -23.72 32.68 17.72
C GLY A 226 -22.42 33.38 18.04
N LEU A 227 -21.75 33.87 17.00
CA LEU A 227 -20.57 34.70 17.09
C LEU A 227 -21.01 36.17 17.00
N TYR A 228 -20.90 36.90 18.11
CA TYR A 228 -21.22 38.31 18.20
C TYR A 228 -19.96 39.17 18.23
N THR A 229 -20.06 40.40 17.74
CA THR A 229 -19.11 41.47 18.08
C THR A 229 -19.56 42.21 19.34
N VAL A 230 -18.64 42.89 20.01
CA VAL A 230 -18.92 43.95 20.99
C VAL A 230 -17.76 44.93 20.99
N THR A 231 -18.02 46.23 21.01
CA THR A 231 -16.98 47.26 21.06
C THR A 231 -16.93 47.88 22.46
N LEU A 232 -15.73 47.99 23.02
CA LEU A 232 -15.47 48.56 24.34
C LEU A 232 -14.11 49.24 24.37
N PHE A 233 -13.83 49.97 25.44
CA PHE A 233 -12.50 50.56 25.65
C PHE A 233 -11.45 49.50 25.98
N ASN A 234 -10.24 49.65 25.45
CA ASN A 234 -9.09 48.77 25.70
C ASN A 234 -8.83 48.55 27.20
N LYS A 235 -9.07 49.58 28.02
CA LYS A 235 -8.81 49.57 29.47
C LYS A 235 -9.64 48.54 30.24
N VAL A 236 -10.81 48.13 29.74
CA VAL A 236 -11.73 47.23 30.45
C VAL A 236 -11.81 45.83 29.84
N VAL A 237 -10.99 45.51 28.84
CA VAL A 237 -11.02 44.19 28.18
C VAL A 237 -10.79 43.04 29.15
N ASP A 238 -9.80 43.18 30.03
CA ASP A 238 -9.43 42.13 30.98
C ASP A 238 -10.46 41.96 32.10
N GLU A 239 -11.25 43.00 32.39
CA GLU A 239 -12.40 42.97 33.31
C GLU A 239 -13.66 42.41 32.63
N TYR A 240 -13.84 42.68 31.33
CA TYR A 240 -14.99 42.22 30.57
C TYR A 240 -15.00 40.70 30.37
N LYS A 241 -13.84 40.10 30.10
CA LYS A 241 -13.69 38.65 29.88
C LYS A 241 -14.25 37.78 31.04
N PRO A 242 -13.92 38.00 32.32
CA PRO A 242 -14.47 37.22 33.41
C PRO A 242 -15.98 37.42 33.59
N HIS A 243 -16.50 38.65 33.50
CA HIS A 243 -17.95 38.90 33.60
C HIS A 243 -18.74 38.26 32.45
N ALA A 244 -18.20 38.27 31.24
CA ALA A 244 -18.76 37.53 30.12
C ALA A 244 -18.80 36.01 30.44
N ARG A 245 -17.72 35.47 30.98
CA ARG A 245 -17.60 34.04 31.33
C ARG A 245 -18.57 33.63 32.45
N GLU A 246 -18.79 34.47 33.45
CA GLU A 246 -19.77 34.24 34.54
C GLU A 246 -21.20 34.09 33.99
N ASN A 247 -21.52 34.81 32.91
CA ASN A 247 -22.78 34.71 32.19
C ASN A 247 -22.76 33.64 31.06
N LYS A 248 -21.74 32.77 31.06
CA LYS A 248 -21.54 31.69 30.06
C LYS A 248 -21.30 32.19 28.63
N PHE A 249 -20.87 33.43 28.46
CA PHE A 249 -20.40 33.98 27.19
C PHE A 249 -18.89 33.79 27.08
N VAL A 250 -18.41 33.33 25.92
CA VAL A 250 -16.99 33.03 25.72
C VAL A 250 -16.38 34.07 24.79
N VAL A 251 -15.56 34.96 25.34
CA VAL A 251 -14.76 35.90 24.54
C VAL A 251 -13.64 35.12 23.82
N ARG A 252 -13.58 35.21 22.49
CA ARG A 252 -12.55 34.58 21.67
C ARG A 252 -11.40 35.55 21.47
N GLU A 253 -10.18 35.09 21.74
CA GLU A 253 -8.97 35.83 21.41
C GLU A 253 -8.79 35.88 19.90
N PHE A 254 -8.93 37.07 19.33
CA PHE A 254 -8.82 37.30 17.91
C PHE A 254 -8.41 38.74 17.64
N THR A 255 -7.39 38.92 16.81
CA THR A 255 -6.96 40.22 16.30
C THR A 255 -7.15 40.20 14.80
N TYR A 256 -7.93 41.14 14.26
CA TYR A 256 -8.13 41.21 12.83
C TYR A 256 -6.86 41.71 12.14
N ASN A 257 -6.22 40.83 11.35
CA ASN A 257 -5.09 41.17 10.50
C ASN A 257 -5.36 40.66 9.06
N GLU A 258 -5.61 41.58 8.14
CA GLU A 258 -5.96 41.27 6.75
C GLU A 258 -4.86 40.50 6.01
N GLU A 259 -3.58 40.81 6.31
CA GLU A 259 -2.43 40.15 5.70
C GLU A 259 -2.31 38.70 6.17
N GLU A 260 -2.44 38.44 7.48
CA GLU A 260 -2.39 37.10 8.06
C GLU A 260 -3.55 36.22 7.58
N LEU A 261 -4.76 36.78 7.51
CA LEU A 261 -5.95 36.07 7.02
C LEU A 261 -5.80 35.68 5.54
N THR A 262 -5.26 36.60 4.73
CA THR A 262 -5.00 36.34 3.31
C THR A 262 -3.89 35.31 3.14
N ALA A 263 -2.81 35.40 3.93
CA ALA A 263 -1.72 34.43 3.92
C ALA A 263 -2.21 33.01 4.28
N GLY A 264 -3.06 32.87 5.31
CA GLY A 264 -3.63 31.57 5.70
C GLY A 264 -4.53 30.94 4.62
N LYS A 265 -5.35 31.74 3.93
CA LYS A 265 -6.17 31.27 2.79
C LYS A 265 -5.31 30.84 1.60
N ASN A 266 -4.25 31.59 1.32
CA ASN A 266 -3.29 31.27 0.27
C ASN A 266 -2.52 29.98 0.59
N GLU A 267 -2.12 29.77 1.84
CA GLU A 267 -1.45 28.56 2.29
C GLU A 267 -2.34 27.32 2.12
N LEU A 268 -3.60 27.38 2.55
CA LEU A 268 -4.55 26.27 2.35
C LEU A 268 -4.72 25.95 0.86
N SER A 269 -4.95 26.99 0.04
CA SER A 269 -5.13 26.83 -1.41
C SER A 269 -3.88 26.21 -2.06
N LYS A 270 -2.70 26.61 -1.59
CA LYS A 270 -1.41 26.03 -2.01
C LYS A 270 -1.32 24.56 -1.66
N LEU A 271 -1.62 24.15 -0.42
CA LEU A 271 -1.57 22.74 -0.01
C LEU A 271 -2.56 21.85 -0.79
N ILE A 272 -3.76 22.36 -1.06
CA ILE A 272 -4.75 21.65 -1.90
C ILE A 272 -4.19 21.43 -3.31
N ASN A 273 -3.61 22.47 -3.90
CA ASN A 273 -3.01 22.39 -5.23
C ASN A 273 -1.79 21.47 -5.27
N ASP A 274 -0.94 21.52 -4.25
CA ASP A 274 0.21 20.62 -4.10
C ASP A 274 -0.27 19.17 -3.97
N LYS A 275 -1.32 18.87 -3.17
CA LYS A 275 -1.88 17.50 -3.04
C LYS A 275 -2.33 16.98 -4.41
N LYS A 276 -3.08 17.80 -5.17
CA LYS A 276 -3.54 17.45 -6.53
C LYS A 276 -2.37 17.25 -7.50
N LYS A 277 -1.36 18.11 -7.45
CA LYS A 277 -0.16 18.04 -8.30
C LYS A 277 0.66 16.78 -8.03
N HIS A 278 0.78 16.36 -6.78
CA HIS A 278 1.52 15.15 -6.40
C HIS A 278 0.74 13.86 -6.65
N PHE A 279 -0.59 13.88 -6.56
CA PHE A 279 -1.44 12.69 -6.68
C PHE A 279 -1.23 11.94 -8.02
N GLY A 280 -1.39 12.62 -9.16
CA GLY A 280 -1.31 11.97 -10.48
C GLY A 280 0.04 11.28 -10.74
N PRO A 281 1.18 11.97 -10.58
CA PRO A 281 2.50 11.37 -10.69
C PRO A 281 2.75 10.23 -9.71
N LEU A 282 2.26 10.33 -8.46
CA LEU A 282 2.40 9.27 -7.46
C LEU A 282 1.64 8.01 -7.89
N VAL A 283 0.37 8.14 -8.30
CA VAL A 283 -0.43 7.01 -8.79
C VAL A 283 0.26 6.35 -10.00
N ARG A 284 0.74 7.14 -10.97
CA ARG A 284 1.47 6.60 -12.12
C ARG A 284 2.73 5.84 -11.71
N TRP A 285 3.52 6.40 -10.80
CA TRP A 285 4.73 5.76 -10.28
C TRP A 285 4.40 4.45 -9.55
N LEU A 286 3.35 4.42 -8.73
CA LEU A 286 2.91 3.23 -8.01
C LEU A 286 2.46 2.12 -8.96
N LYS A 287 1.70 2.43 -10.02
CA LYS A 287 1.28 1.45 -11.04
C LYS A 287 2.47 0.82 -11.76
N VAL A 288 3.42 1.65 -12.20
CA VAL A 288 4.62 1.17 -12.89
C VAL A 288 5.46 0.28 -11.97
N ASN A 289 5.71 0.72 -10.74
CA ASN A 289 6.58 -0.03 -9.83
C ASN A 289 5.91 -1.26 -9.23
N PHE A 290 4.58 -1.26 -9.09
CA PHE A 290 3.84 -2.49 -8.82
C PHE A 290 4.04 -3.53 -9.93
N SER A 291 3.89 -3.12 -11.20
CA SER A 291 4.13 -3.98 -12.36
C SER A 291 5.55 -4.54 -12.34
N GLU A 292 6.56 -3.69 -12.14
CA GLU A 292 7.97 -4.12 -12.05
C GLU A 292 8.22 -5.08 -10.88
N CYS A 293 7.68 -4.81 -9.69
CA CYS A 293 7.81 -5.73 -8.56
C CYS A 293 7.16 -7.09 -8.84
N PHE A 294 6.00 -7.13 -9.49
CA PHE A 294 5.35 -8.39 -9.86
C PHE A 294 6.18 -9.15 -10.90
N ILE A 295 6.71 -8.47 -11.91
CA ILE A 295 7.61 -9.06 -12.92
C ILE A 295 8.87 -9.64 -12.26
N CYS A 296 9.52 -8.87 -11.38
CA CYS A 296 10.65 -9.33 -10.57
C CYS A 296 10.30 -10.58 -9.78
N TRP A 297 9.14 -10.59 -9.12
CA TRP A 297 8.69 -11.71 -8.30
C TRP A 297 8.54 -13.00 -9.12
N ILE A 298 7.88 -12.92 -10.28
CA ILE A 298 7.72 -14.10 -11.16
C ILE A 298 9.08 -14.59 -11.70
N HIS A 299 10.03 -13.69 -12.00
CA HIS A 299 11.39 -14.08 -12.39
C HIS A 299 12.15 -14.75 -11.24
N VAL A 300 12.03 -14.25 -10.00
CA VAL A 300 12.60 -14.92 -8.82
C VAL A 300 11.99 -16.32 -8.66
N LYS A 301 10.67 -16.48 -8.79
CA LYS A 301 10.01 -17.79 -8.76
C LYS A 301 10.52 -18.72 -9.87
N ALA A 302 10.72 -18.21 -11.08
CA ALA A 302 11.31 -18.97 -12.18
C ALA A 302 12.74 -19.43 -11.85
N ILE A 303 13.58 -18.55 -11.31
CA ILE A 303 14.95 -18.92 -10.90
C ILE A 303 14.93 -19.93 -9.75
N ARG A 304 14.03 -19.78 -8.77
CA ARG A 304 13.84 -20.76 -7.69
C ARG A 304 13.50 -22.15 -8.23
N VAL A 305 12.53 -22.23 -9.14
CA VAL A 305 12.15 -23.49 -9.78
C VAL A 305 13.32 -24.07 -10.57
N PHE A 306 14.06 -23.24 -11.31
CA PHE A 306 15.23 -23.67 -12.06
C PHE A 306 16.30 -24.27 -11.13
N VAL A 307 16.71 -23.52 -10.09
CA VAL A 307 17.75 -23.94 -9.15
C VAL A 307 17.35 -25.22 -8.41
N GLU A 308 16.13 -25.30 -7.87
CA GLU A 308 15.65 -26.52 -7.20
C GLU A 308 15.56 -27.71 -8.16
N SER A 309 15.17 -27.49 -9.42
CA SER A 309 15.11 -28.57 -10.41
C SER A 309 16.50 -29.08 -10.76
N VAL A 310 17.50 -28.20 -10.89
CA VAL A 310 18.90 -28.61 -11.12
C VAL A 310 19.45 -29.37 -9.91
N LEU A 311 19.19 -28.88 -8.69
CA LEU A 311 19.63 -29.53 -7.46
C LEU A 311 19.00 -30.91 -7.25
N ARG A 312 17.72 -31.10 -7.63
CA ARG A 312 17.01 -32.38 -7.47
C ARG A 312 17.22 -33.36 -8.62
N TYR A 313 17.27 -32.88 -9.87
CA TYR A 313 17.27 -33.75 -11.06
C TYR A 313 18.65 -33.84 -11.72
N GLY A 314 19.61 -33.00 -11.31
CA GLY A 314 20.98 -33.03 -11.80
C GLY A 314 21.15 -32.44 -13.20
N LEU A 315 22.30 -32.76 -13.80
CA LEU A 315 22.68 -32.36 -15.15
C LEU A 315 22.69 -33.57 -16.10
N PRO A 316 22.44 -33.38 -17.41
CA PRO A 316 22.09 -32.12 -18.07
C PRO A 316 20.71 -31.58 -17.66
N VAL A 317 20.49 -30.27 -17.80
CA VAL A 317 19.21 -29.63 -17.48
C VAL A 317 18.11 -30.23 -18.37
N ASN A 318 17.25 -31.05 -17.77
CA ASN A 318 16.16 -31.73 -18.46
C ASN A 318 14.96 -31.86 -17.53
N PHE A 319 14.15 -30.81 -17.48
CA PHE A 319 12.90 -30.78 -16.71
C PHE A 319 11.83 -29.97 -17.43
N GLN A 320 10.58 -30.19 -17.03
CA GLN A 320 9.42 -29.46 -17.52
C GLN A 320 8.76 -28.71 -16.36
N VAL A 321 8.62 -27.39 -16.51
CA VAL A 321 7.90 -26.55 -15.55
C VAL A 321 6.48 -26.28 -16.05
N VAL A 322 5.52 -26.36 -15.13
CA VAL A 322 4.10 -26.15 -15.37
C VAL A 322 3.56 -25.14 -14.36
N ALA A 323 2.92 -24.09 -14.87
CA ALA A 323 2.05 -23.24 -14.05
C ALA A 323 0.67 -23.88 -14.02
N MET A 324 0.27 -24.39 -12.86
CA MET A 324 -0.96 -25.11 -12.64
C MET A 324 -1.93 -24.24 -11.85
N GLN A 325 -3.18 -24.14 -12.28
CA GLN A 325 -4.26 -23.47 -11.56
C GLN A 325 -5.22 -24.56 -11.02
N PRO A 326 -5.14 -24.92 -9.72
CA PRO A 326 -5.98 -25.96 -9.15
C PRO A 326 -7.45 -25.55 -9.06
N ASN A 327 -8.34 -26.52 -9.26
CA ASN A 327 -9.74 -26.36 -8.88
C ASN A 327 -9.87 -26.46 -7.35
N ARG A 328 -10.45 -25.44 -6.70
CA ARG A 328 -10.53 -25.35 -5.23
C ARG A 328 -11.08 -26.60 -4.55
N ARG A 329 -12.05 -27.29 -5.17
CA ARG A 329 -12.68 -28.50 -4.63
C ARG A 329 -11.86 -29.79 -4.85
N SER A 330 -10.86 -29.73 -5.73
CA SER A 330 -10.12 -30.90 -6.22
C SER A 330 -8.67 -30.95 -5.73
N ILE A 331 -8.25 -30.00 -4.88
CA ILE A 331 -6.87 -29.88 -4.37
C ILE A 331 -6.36 -31.20 -3.79
N LYS A 332 -7.13 -31.86 -2.91
CA LYS A 332 -6.73 -33.13 -2.30
C LYS A 332 -6.49 -34.22 -3.36
N ARG A 333 -7.43 -34.37 -4.29
CA ARG A 333 -7.34 -35.36 -5.38
C ARG A 333 -6.17 -35.06 -6.33
N LEU A 334 -5.93 -33.78 -6.61
CA LEU A 334 -4.80 -33.33 -7.42
C LEU A 334 -3.46 -33.71 -6.79
N ARG A 335 -3.33 -33.55 -5.46
CA ARG A 335 -2.15 -34.01 -4.72
C ARG A 335 -1.97 -35.52 -4.84
N GLU A 336 -3.02 -36.31 -4.63
CA GLU A 336 -2.95 -37.78 -4.77
C GLU A 336 -2.48 -38.21 -6.16
N VAL A 337 -3.01 -37.60 -7.22
CA VAL A 337 -2.63 -37.90 -8.61
C VAL A 337 -1.17 -37.53 -8.87
N LEU A 338 -0.72 -36.35 -8.42
CA LEU A 338 0.67 -35.91 -8.59
C LEU A 338 1.65 -36.78 -7.80
N SER A 339 1.33 -37.12 -6.54
CA SER A 339 2.12 -38.04 -5.73
C SER A 339 2.23 -39.41 -6.40
N SER A 340 1.12 -39.96 -6.91
CA SER A 340 1.17 -41.23 -7.63
C SER A 340 1.99 -41.16 -8.92
N LEU A 341 1.94 -40.05 -9.65
CA LEU A 341 2.66 -39.89 -10.92
C LEU A 341 4.18 -39.82 -10.72
N TYR A 342 4.62 -39.23 -9.60
CA TYR A 342 6.01 -38.91 -9.34
C TYR A 342 6.63 -39.64 -8.14
N ALA A 343 5.93 -40.59 -7.50
CA ALA A 343 6.44 -41.38 -6.37
C ALA A 343 7.80 -42.05 -6.64
N HIS A 344 8.09 -42.40 -7.90
CA HIS A 344 9.37 -42.99 -8.30
C HIS A 344 10.58 -42.05 -8.10
N LEU A 345 10.37 -40.74 -7.92
CA LEU A 345 11.43 -39.78 -7.64
C LEU A 345 11.88 -39.84 -6.17
N ASP A 346 11.01 -40.29 -5.25
CA ASP A 346 11.35 -40.44 -3.83
C ASP A 346 12.41 -41.53 -3.62
N SER A 347 12.36 -42.62 -4.40
CA SER A 347 13.38 -43.68 -4.34
C SER A 347 14.74 -43.20 -4.81
N THR A 348 14.82 -42.21 -5.69
CA THR A 348 16.10 -41.69 -6.24
C THR A 348 16.71 -40.63 -5.32
N ALA A 349 15.87 -39.81 -4.67
CA ALA A 349 16.30 -38.81 -3.70
C ALA A 349 16.87 -39.43 -2.41
N ILE A 350 16.37 -40.60 -2.00
CA ILE A 350 16.81 -41.31 -0.79
C ILE A 350 17.88 -42.38 -1.10
N ALA A 351 17.85 -43.04 -2.27
CA ALA A 351 18.86 -44.05 -2.61
C ALA A 351 20.28 -43.49 -2.86
N GLY A 352 20.42 -42.18 -3.11
CA GLY A 352 21.72 -41.50 -3.14
C GLY A 352 22.28 -41.13 -1.76
N GLN A 353 21.53 -41.38 -0.67
CA GLN A 353 21.90 -41.07 0.71
C GLN A 353 21.64 -42.26 1.64
N VAL A 354 21.95 -43.48 1.20
CA VAL A 354 22.15 -44.60 2.13
C VAL A 354 23.55 -44.47 2.73
N ASP A 355 23.69 -43.46 3.59
CA ASP A 355 24.74 -43.21 4.59
C ASP A 355 24.97 -41.69 4.68
N THR A 356 24.05 -40.96 5.32
CA THR A 356 24.44 -39.80 6.12
C THR A 356 23.33 -39.47 7.11
N MET A 357 23.75 -39.47 8.37
CA MET A 357 23.09 -38.91 9.55
C MET A 357 22.41 -37.57 9.28
N ASP A 358 21.42 -37.23 10.10
CA ASP A 358 20.95 -35.85 10.34
C ASP A 358 22.13 -34.87 10.25
N ILE A 359 22.20 -34.10 9.15
CA ILE A 359 23.13 -32.98 9.00
C ILE A 359 22.40 -31.74 9.50
N PRO A 360 22.75 -31.18 10.68
CA PRO A 360 22.17 -29.94 11.16
C PRO A 360 22.59 -28.80 10.23
N GLY A 361 21.63 -28.15 9.56
CA GLY A 361 21.88 -27.01 8.65
C GLY A 361 21.27 -27.15 7.26
N LEU A 362 20.91 -28.36 6.83
CA LEU A 362 20.03 -28.57 5.67
C LEU A 362 18.60 -28.54 6.18
N GLY A 363 17.98 -27.36 6.13
CA GLY A 363 16.62 -27.15 6.61
C GLY A 363 15.58 -27.95 5.83
N PHE A 364 15.46 -29.25 6.12
CA PHE A 364 14.19 -29.96 6.00
C PHE A 364 13.27 -29.42 7.09
N ASN A 365 12.85 -28.16 6.94
CA ASN A 365 11.74 -27.62 7.71
C ASN A 365 10.57 -28.60 7.57
N ALA A 366 9.78 -28.77 8.63
CA ALA A 366 8.54 -29.54 8.66
C ALA A 366 7.43 -28.94 7.76
N GLY A 367 7.78 -28.51 6.55
CA GLY A 367 6.91 -28.05 5.49
C GLY A 367 6.49 -29.20 4.58
N GLU A 368 5.56 -28.90 3.67
CA GLU A 368 5.03 -29.86 2.71
C GLU A 368 6.14 -30.36 1.76
N TYR A 369 6.64 -31.58 2.00
CA TYR A 369 7.53 -32.28 1.07
C TYR A 369 6.74 -32.93 -0.06
N TYR A 370 7.25 -32.81 -1.29
CA TYR A 370 6.71 -33.49 -2.48
C TYR A 370 7.86 -34.11 -3.29
N PRO A 371 7.63 -35.27 -3.97
CA PRO A 371 8.61 -35.95 -4.82
C PRO A 371 9.10 -35.10 -6.01
N TYR A 372 8.40 -34.02 -6.32
CA TYR A 372 8.67 -33.06 -7.37
C TYR A 372 8.91 -31.67 -6.78
N VAL A 373 9.59 -30.80 -7.52
CA VAL A 373 9.74 -29.38 -7.15
C VAL A 373 8.37 -28.71 -7.18
N TYR A 374 8.06 -27.97 -6.12
CA TYR A 374 6.75 -27.35 -5.92
C TYR A 374 6.87 -26.00 -5.25
N PHE A 375 6.19 -25.00 -5.82
CA PHE A 375 5.97 -23.70 -5.18
C PHE A 375 4.51 -23.27 -5.30
N LYS A 376 3.95 -22.81 -4.18
CA LYS A 376 2.66 -22.13 -4.16
C LYS A 376 2.83 -20.64 -4.46
N LEU A 377 1.96 -20.10 -5.29
CA LEU A 377 1.87 -18.67 -5.60
C LEU A 377 0.43 -18.21 -5.37
N ASN A 378 0.25 -17.16 -4.58
CA ASN A 378 -1.01 -16.41 -4.53
C ASN A 378 -0.79 -15.05 -5.21
N ILE A 379 -1.30 -14.92 -6.43
CA ILE A 379 -1.14 -13.70 -7.23
C ILE A 379 -2.10 -12.58 -6.83
N ASP A 380 -2.96 -12.78 -5.82
CA ASP A 380 -3.74 -11.69 -5.24
C ASP A 380 -2.81 -10.81 -4.40
N PRO A 381 -2.50 -9.57 -4.83
CA PRO A 381 -1.60 -8.70 -4.08
C PRO A 381 -2.23 -8.16 -2.79
N LEU A 382 -3.56 -8.24 -2.64
CA LEU A 382 -4.31 -7.70 -1.49
C LEU A 382 -4.72 -8.76 -0.48
N SER A 383 -4.44 -10.04 -0.73
CA SER A 383 -4.75 -11.11 0.22
C SER A 383 -3.87 -10.99 1.47
N ASP A 384 -4.46 -11.15 2.65
CA ASP A 384 -3.72 -11.32 3.90
C ASP A 384 -2.88 -12.60 3.82
N HIS A 385 -1.56 -12.46 3.68
CA HIS A 385 -0.67 -13.61 3.73
C HIS A 385 -0.51 -14.02 5.20
N LYS A 386 -1.15 -15.12 5.60
CA LYS A 386 -0.58 -15.93 6.69
C LYS A 386 0.58 -16.71 6.08
N PRO A 387 1.81 -16.56 6.59
CA PRO A 387 2.98 -17.23 6.07
C PRO A 387 2.82 -18.75 6.07
#